data_AF-A0A6J1QAV0-F1
#
_entry.id   AF-A0A6J1QAV0-F1
#
_cell.length_a   1.000
_cell.length_b   1.000
_cell.length_c   1.000
_cell.angle_alpha   90.00
_cell.angle_beta   90.00
_cell.angle_gamma   90.00
#
_symmetry.space_group_name_H-M   'P 1'
#
loop_
_entity.id
_entity.type
_entity.pdbx_description
1 polymer ?
#
loop_
_entity_poly.entity_id
_entity_poly.type
_entity_poly.pdbx_seq_one_letter_code
_entity_poly.pdbx_strand_id
1 'polypeptide(L)' 'MERNISKILDISWRFGVTAASNDSNNVAKSFLQLKLCLDDDGKIKNVFIEMTIGQFYKFLHDLEKAKCNLDLLL' A
#
# COMPACT_ATOMS: atom_id res chain seq x y z
N MET A 1 23.96 4.34 -14.50
CA MET A 1 22.97 5.14 -13.76
C MET A 1 22.65 4.39 -12.49
N GLU A 2 23.21 4.80 -11.36
CA GLU A 2 22.79 4.27 -10.07
C GLU A 2 21.34 4.67 -9.86
N ARG A 3 20.44 3.69 -9.74
CA ARG A 3 19.06 3.97 -9.36
C ARG A 3 19.11 4.40 -7.89
N ASN A 4 18.77 5.64 -7.61
CA ASN A 4 18.62 6.09 -6.25
C ASN A 4 17.44 5.32 -5.65
N ILE A 5 17.72 4.41 -4.70
CA ILE A 5 16.71 3.56 -4.06
C ILE A 5 16.26 4.29 -2.81
N SER A 6 15.04 4.84 -2.83
CA SER A 6 14.46 5.43 -1.63
C SER A 6 14.20 4.34 -0.58
N LYS A 7 14.65 4.56 0.66
CA LYS A 7 14.48 3.60 1.75
C LYS A 7 13.12 3.81 2.40
N ILE A 8 12.43 2.72 2.73
CA ILE A 8 11.19 2.81 3.51
C ILE A 8 11.58 2.95 4.99
N LEU A 9 11.23 4.08 5.59
CA LEU A 9 11.48 4.38 7.01
C LEU A 9 10.34 3.93 7.92
N ASP A 10 9.09 4.10 7.47
CA ASP A 10 7.90 3.79 8.25
C ASP A 10 6.73 3.43 7.33
N ILE A 11 5.82 2.60 7.84
CA ILE A 11 4.60 2.17 7.16
C ILE A 11 3.44 2.27 8.14
N SER A 12 2.41 3.02 7.77
CA SER A 12 1.14 3.06 8.51
C SER A 12 -0.03 2.81 7.58
N TRP A 13 -1.11 2.23 8.10
CA TRP A 13 -2.29 1.91 7.32
C TRP A 13 -3.57 2.19 8.09
N ARG A 14 -4.65 2.43 7.35
CA ARG A 14 -6.01 2.64 7.86
C ARG A 14 -7.01 1.92 6.99
N PHE A 15 -7.87 1.13 7.61
CA PHE A 15 -9.02 0.51 6.95
C PHE A 15 -10.25 1.39 7.12
N GLY A 16 -10.97 1.63 6.04
CA GLY A 16 -12.18 2.45 6.02
C GLY A 16 -13.36 1.70 5.40
N VAL A 17 -14.55 1.89 5.97
CA VAL A 17 -15.81 1.42 5.40
C VAL A 17 -16.71 2.63 5.23
N THR A 18 -17.14 2.88 4.00
CA THR A 18 -18.14 3.92 3.72
C THR A 18 -19.52 3.27 3.74
N ALA A 19 -20.30 3.55 4.79
CA ALA A 19 -21.70 3.16 4.86
C ALA A 19 -22.53 4.06 3.93
N ALA A 20 -23.22 3.48 2.95
CA ALA A 20 -24.16 4.22 2.11
C ALA A 20 -25.53 4.26 2.81
N SER A 21 -26.11 5.45 2.96
CA SER A 21 -27.39 5.66 3.65
C SER A 21 -28.60 5.74 2.71
N ASN A 22 -28.43 5.54 1.40
CA ASN A 22 -29.53 5.61 0.44
C ASN A 22 -29.54 4.36 -0.45
N ASP A 23 -30.58 3.54 -0.25
CA ASP A 23 -30.90 2.38 -1.07
C ASP A 23 -31.08 2.81 -2.53
N SER A 24 -30.17 2.35 -3.41
CA SER A 24 -30.49 2.09 -4.83
C SER A 24 -29.32 1.60 -5.68
N ASN A 25 -28.04 1.66 -5.25
CA ASN A 25 -26.96 0.88 -5.91
C ASN A 25 -25.53 0.99 -5.30
N ASN A 26 -25.31 1.74 -4.23
CA ASN A 26 -23.98 1.87 -3.64
C ASN A 26 -23.80 0.90 -2.46
N VAL A 27 -23.41 -0.33 -2.79
CA VAL A 27 -22.88 -1.31 -1.83
C VAL A 27 -21.80 -0.62 -0.99
N ALA A 28 -21.84 -0.79 0.33
CA ALA A 28 -20.85 -0.26 1.26
C ALA A 28 -19.43 -0.50 0.73
N LYS A 29 -18.68 0.58 0.45
CA LYS A 29 -17.36 0.48 -0.17
C LYS A 29 -16.31 0.43 0.93
N SER A 30 -15.60 -0.69 1.00
CA SER A 30 -14.43 -0.86 1.86
C SER A 30 -13.16 -0.45 1.11
N PHE A 31 -12.27 0.28 1.78
CA PHE A 31 -11.00 0.75 1.22
C PHE A 31 -9.88 0.68 2.27
N LEU A 32 -8.65 0.63 1.79
CA LEU A 32 -7.44 0.69 2.60
C LEU A 32 -6.61 1.91 2.18
N GLN A 33 -6.21 2.71 3.14
CA GLN A 33 -5.24 3.79 2.96
C GLN A 33 -3.91 3.36 3.55
N LEU A 34 -2.86 3.39 2.75
CA LEU A 34 -1.48 3.10 3.12
C LEU A 34 -0.67 4.40 3.06
N LYS A 35 0.13 4.67 4.09
CA LYS A 35 1.11 5.75 4.14
C LYS A 35 2.49 5.14 4.27
N LEU A 36 3.36 5.44 3.31
CA LEU A 36 4.76 5.07 3.30
C LEU A 36 5.59 6.32 3.59
N CYS A 37 6.42 6.26 4.62
CA CYS A 37 7.44 7.26 4.89
C CYS A 37 8.73 6.79 4.22
N LEU A 38 9.23 7.56 3.26
CA LEU A 38 10.42 7.24 2.48
C LEU A 38 11.54 8.23 2.81
N ASP A 39 12.77 7.72 2.89
CA ASP A 39 13.99 8.52 2.83
C ASP A 39 14.47 8.55 1.38
N ASP A 40 14.38 9.72 0.76
CA ASP A 40 14.88 9.99 -0.57
C ASP A 40 16.09 10.92 -0.46
N ASP A 41 17.27 10.30 -0.30
CA ASP A 41 18.56 10.99 -0.22
C ASP A 41 18.60 12.08 0.88
N GLY A 42 18.16 11.72 2.09
CA GLY A 42 18.11 12.60 3.25
C GLY A 42 16.84 13.45 3.33
N LYS A 43 15.94 13.36 2.34
CA LYS A 43 14.63 14.02 2.37
C LYS A 43 13.54 13.03 2.73
N ILE A 44 12.87 13.28 3.85
CA ILE A 44 11.72 12.50 4.27
C ILE A 44 10.50 12.86 3.40
N LYS A 45 9.91 11.88 2.73
CA LYS A 45 8.71 12.02 1.90
C LYS A 45 7.63 11.04 2.35
N ASN A 46 6.41 11.54 2.49
CA ASN A 46 5.24 10.69 2.74
C ASN A 46 4.49 10.42 1.43
N VAL A 47 4.29 9.15 1.10
CA VAL A 47 3.48 8.68 -0.03
C VAL A 47 2.20 8.07 0.50
N PHE A 48 1.06 8.55 0.01
CA PHE A 48 -0.27 8.06 0.41
C PHE A 48 -0.89 7.31 -0.76
N ILE A 49 -1.39 6.11 -0.50
CA ILE A 49 -1.97 5.22 -1.49
C ILE A 49 -3.32 4.77 -0.95
N GLU A 50 -4.37 4.89 -1.75
CA GLU A 50 -5.67 4.31 -1.44
C GLU A 50 -5.95 3.15 -2.39
N MET A 51 -6.45 2.05 -1.85
CA MET A 51 -6.74 0.83 -2.59
C MET A 51 -8.10 0.27 -2.18
N THR A 52 -8.78 -0.36 -3.13
CA THR A 52 -9.87 -1.27 -2.82
C THR A 52 -9.33 -2.53 -2.13
N ILE A 53 -10.21 -3.29 -1.48
CA ILE A 53 -9.82 -4.55 -0.82
C ILE A 53 -9.23 -5.56 -1.81
N GLY A 54 -9.77 -5.65 -3.03
CA GLY A 54 -9.21 -6.53 -4.07
C GLY A 54 -7.80 -6.10 -4.50
N GLN A 55 -7.55 -4.79 -4.64
CA GLN A 55 -6.21 -4.27 -4.94
C GLN A 55 -5.22 -4.52 -3.80
N PHE A 56 -5.66 -4.42 -2.55
CA PHE A 56 -4.82 -4.73 -1.39
C PHE A 56 -4.40 -6.20 -1.36
N TYR A 57 -5.31 -7.15 -1.57
CA TYR A 57 -4.94 -8.57 -1.60
C TYR A 57 -3.97 -8.89 -2.72
N LYS A 58 -4.16 -8.28 -3.91
CA LYS A 58 -3.20 -8.41 -5.00
C LYS A 58 -1.84 -7.85 -4.61
N PHE A 59 -1.79 -6.66 -4.02
CA PHE A 59 -0.56 -6.03 -3.56
C PHE A 59 0.18 -6.88 -2.51
N LEU A 60 -0.55 -7.44 -1.54
CA LEU A 60 0.03 -8.34 -0.54
C LEU A 60 0.63 -9.60 -1.18
N HIS A 61 -0.10 -10.22 -2.11
CA HIS A 61 0.39 -11.38 -2.84
C HIS A 61 1.66 -11.08 -3.64
N ASP A 62 1.73 -9.92 -4.28
CA ASP A 62 2.92 -9.48 -5.02
C ASP A 62 4.12 -9.26 -4.06
N LEU A 63 3.89 -8.73 -2.84
CA LEU A 63 4.93 -8.60 -1.81
C LEU A 63 5.43 -9.96 -1.30
N GLU A 64 4.53 -10.92 -1.05
CA GLU A 64 4.90 -12.28 -0.64
C GLU A 64 5.76 -12.97 -1.71
N LYS A 65 5.37 -12.82 -2.98
CA LYS A 65 6.12 -13.34 -4.12
C LYS A 65 7.50 -12.68 -4.22
N ALA A 66 7.58 -11.37 -4.04
CA ALA A 66 8.85 -10.64 -4.05
C ALA A 66 9.77 -11.11 -2.91
N LYS A 67 9.23 -11.34 -1.71
CA LYS A 67 9.97 -11.91 -0.58
C LYS A 67 10.51 -13.31 -0.92
N CYS A 68 9.66 -14.20 -1.42
CA CYS A 68 10.06 -15.55 -1.80
C CYS A 68 11.20 -15.54 -2.84
N ASN A 69 11.11 -14.67 -3.85
CA ASN A 69 12.18 -14.53 -4.84
C ASN A 69 13.47 -14.00 -4.21
N LEU A 70 13.39 -13.10 -3.24
CA LEU A 70 14.57 -12.58 -2.53
C LEU A 70 15.23 -13.67 -1.69
N ASP A 71 14.42 -14.46 -0.97
CA ASP A 71 14.86 -15.58 -0.14
C ASP A 71 15.52 -16.70 -0.99
N LEU A 72 15.09 -16.89 -2.24
CA LEU A 72 15.72 -17.84 -3.17
C LEU A 72 17.04 -17.33 -3.77
N LEU A 73 17.28 -16.02 -3.73
CA LEU A 73 18.50 -15.38 -4.24
C LEU A 73 19.56 -15.19 -3.14
N LEU A 74 19.20 -15.40 -1.87
CA LEU A 74 20.06 -15.35 -0.69
C LEU A 74 20.56 -16.75 -0.31
#